data_AF-A0A0F9JW37-F1
#
_entry.id   AF-A0A0F9JW37-F1
#
_cell.length_a   1.000
_cell.length_b   1.000
_cell.length_c   1.000
_cell.angle_alpha   90.00
_cell.angle_beta   90.00
_cell.angle_gamma   90.00
#
_symmetry.space_group_name_H-M   'P 1'
#
loop_
_entity.id
_entity.type
_entity.pdbx_description
1 polymer ?
#
loop_
_entity_poly.entity_id
_entity_poly.type
_entity_poly.pdbx_seq_one_letter_code
_entity_poly.pdbx_strand_id
1 'polypeptide(L)'
;MPKNVKELTEEWKKNISKSHFRKHIGEKNNMWNKSQSEYQKKRASETHKGKKVSTESKKKMSKFRLGKKYSRQTKEKMRIAAIEYIEETRGRISPNIGYNEKQILDRLEQELNYKIIRQFKVEGYFVDGYIPELNFVIEVDESFHNKQKVKDIERQKIIEKKLECEFIRINDEMFK
;
A
#
# COMPACT_ATOMS: atom_id res chain seq x y z
N MET A 1 0.76 55.68 -7.07
CA MET A 1 0.56 55.18 -5.70
C MET A 1 0.72 53.66 -5.70
N PRO A 2 1.72 53.09 -5.02
CA PRO A 2 1.90 51.65 -4.96
C PRO A 2 0.75 51.02 -4.16
N LYS A 3 0.11 49.98 -4.73
CA LYS A 3 -0.93 49.21 -4.05
C LYS A 3 -0.27 48.45 -2.90
N ASN A 4 -0.65 48.80 -1.67
CA ASN A 4 -0.20 48.17 -0.45
C ASN A 4 -0.73 46.72 -0.41
N VAL A 5 0.09 45.76 -0.85
CA VAL A 5 -0.24 44.33 -0.76
C VAL A 5 -0.01 43.93 0.69
N LYS A 6 -1.08 43.97 1.50
CA LYS A 6 -1.04 43.46 2.88
C LYS A 6 -0.61 42.00 2.83
N GLU A 7 0.59 41.70 3.33
CA GLU A 7 1.04 40.32 3.54
C GLU A 7 0.06 39.63 4.47
N LEU A 8 -0.58 38.58 3.94
CA LEU A 8 -1.56 37.80 4.67
C LEU A 8 -0.83 36.90 5.67
N THR A 9 -1.17 37.06 6.94
CA THR A 9 -0.60 36.24 8.02
C THR A 9 -0.92 34.76 7.81
N GLU A 10 -0.02 33.88 8.22
CA GLU A 10 -0.20 32.42 8.11
C GLU A 10 -1.47 31.93 8.83
N GLU A 11 -1.87 32.62 9.89
CA GLU A 11 -3.10 32.36 10.63
C GLU A 11 -4.35 32.66 9.81
N TRP A 12 -4.34 33.76 9.03
CA TRP A 12 -5.44 34.11 8.14
C TRP A 12 -5.57 33.11 6.99
N LYS A 13 -4.45 32.67 6.39
CA LYS A 13 -4.44 31.60 5.37
C LYS A 13 -5.02 30.28 5.93
N LYS A 14 -4.66 29.93 7.16
CA LYS A 14 -5.18 28.74 7.87
C LYS A 14 -6.68 28.86 8.14
N ASN A 15 -7.18 30.05 8.49
CA ASN A 15 -8.60 30.29 8.74
C ASN A 15 -9.45 30.28 7.47
N ILE A 16 -8.94 30.80 6.35
CA ILE A 16 -9.58 30.64 5.04
C ILE A 16 -9.65 29.19 4.62
N SER A 17 -8.53 28.45 4.75
CA SER A 17 -8.50 27.03 4.45
C SER A 17 -9.54 26.25 5.26
N LYS A 18 -9.65 26.52 6.57
CA LYS A 18 -10.68 25.92 7.44
C LYS A 18 -12.11 26.33 7.06
N SER A 19 -12.36 27.59 6.70
CA SER A 19 -13.71 28.05 6.35
C SER A 19 -14.17 27.53 4.99
N HIS A 20 -13.26 27.46 4.02
CA HIS A 20 -13.52 26.89 2.71
C HIS A 20 -13.76 25.38 2.80
N PHE A 21 -12.96 24.68 3.62
CA PHE A 21 -13.14 23.25 3.91
C PHE A 21 -14.51 22.94 4.54
N ARG A 22 -14.98 23.76 5.49
CA ARG A 22 -16.29 23.58 6.15
C ARG A 22 -17.50 23.80 5.25
N LYS A 23 -17.38 24.56 4.15
CA LYS A 23 -18.50 24.84 3.22
C LYS A 23 -18.70 23.75 2.17
N HIS A 24 -17.67 22.94 1.89
CA HIS A 24 -17.69 21.98 0.78
C HIS A 24 -17.63 20.51 1.22
N ILE A 25 -17.53 20.22 2.52
CA ILE A 25 -17.45 18.86 3.06
C ILE A 25 -18.39 18.72 4.27
N GLY A 26 -19.00 17.53 4.43
CA GLY A 26 -19.88 17.20 5.55
C GLY A 26 -21.31 17.69 5.37
N GLU A 27 -22.14 17.48 6.40
CA GLU A 27 -23.59 17.74 6.41
C GLU A 27 -24.00 19.18 6.04
N LYS A 28 -23.07 20.14 6.16
CA LYS A 28 -23.27 21.55 5.80
C LYS A 28 -23.15 21.83 4.30
N ASN A 29 -22.66 20.89 3.50
CA ASN A 29 -22.66 21.01 2.05
C ASN A 29 -24.05 20.66 1.51
N ASN A 30 -24.66 21.54 0.71
CA ASN A 30 -25.97 21.30 0.09
C ASN A 30 -26.01 20.06 -0.83
N MET A 31 -24.85 19.51 -1.20
CA MET A 31 -24.69 18.29 -1.99
C MET A 31 -24.38 17.06 -1.13
N TRP A 32 -24.28 17.20 0.20
CA TRP A 32 -24.11 16.08 1.12
C TRP A 32 -25.30 15.13 1.01
N ASN A 33 -25.02 13.82 0.90
CA ASN A 33 -26.00 12.75 0.63
C ASN A 33 -26.83 12.88 -0.66
N LYS A 34 -26.56 13.87 -1.52
CA LYS A 34 -27.20 13.96 -2.84
C LYS A 34 -26.40 13.15 -3.85
N SER A 35 -27.02 12.07 -4.35
CA SER A 35 -26.48 11.30 -5.46
C SER A 35 -26.86 11.95 -6.79
N GLN A 36 -25.96 11.94 -7.76
CA GLN A 36 -26.29 12.29 -9.14
C GLN A 36 -27.33 11.30 -9.68
N SER A 37 -28.25 11.79 -10.52
CA SER A 37 -29.16 10.92 -11.26
C SER A 37 -28.39 10.02 -12.24
N GLU A 38 -28.93 8.85 -12.56
CA GLU A 38 -28.32 7.93 -13.53
C GLU A 38 -28.09 8.60 -14.90
N TYR A 39 -29.01 9.47 -15.33
CA TYR A 39 -28.84 10.27 -16.54
C TYR A 39 -27.61 11.20 -16.48
N GLN A 40 -27.41 11.90 -15.37
CA GLN A 40 -26.25 12.78 -15.18
C GLN A 40 -24.93 11.99 -15.16
N LYS A 41 -24.90 10.84 -14.48
CA LYS A 41 -23.73 9.95 -14.46
C LYS A 41 -23.40 9.45 -15.88
N LYS A 42 -24.42 8.99 -16.62
CA LYS A 42 -24.28 8.50 -17.99
C LYS A 42 -23.76 9.57 -18.94
N ARG A 43 -24.37 10.75 -18.95
CA ARG A 43 -23.96 11.88 -19.79
C ARG A 43 -22.52 12.32 -19.52
N ALA A 44 -22.13 12.39 -18.25
CA ALA A 44 -20.75 12.72 -17.87
C ALA A 44 -19.76 11.66 -18.37
N SER A 45 -20.10 10.37 -18.18
CA SER A 45 -19.30 9.25 -18.67
C SER A 45 -19.11 9.30 -20.20
N GLU A 46 -20.21 9.43 -20.94
CA GLU A 46 -20.20 9.53 -22.41
C GLU A 46 -19.35 10.71 -22.91
N THR A 47 -19.42 11.86 -22.23
CA THR A 47 -18.65 13.05 -22.60
C THR A 47 -17.14 12.85 -22.48
N HIS A 48 -16.68 12.01 -21.55
CA HIS A 48 -15.25 11.78 -21.28
C HIS A 48 -14.71 10.48 -21.88
N LYS A 49 -15.59 9.55 -22.25
CA LYS A 49 -15.23 8.27 -22.86
C LYS A 49 -14.41 8.50 -24.14
N GLY A 50 -13.24 7.87 -24.23
CA GLY A 50 -12.35 7.95 -25.40
C GLY A 50 -11.53 9.23 -25.54
N LYS A 51 -11.76 10.27 -24.71
CA LYS A 51 -10.94 11.49 -24.76
C LYS A 51 -9.51 11.20 -24.30
N LYS A 52 -8.55 11.50 -25.18
CA LYS A 52 -7.12 11.42 -24.85
C LYS A 52 -6.69 12.68 -24.10
N VAL A 53 -6.14 12.50 -22.91
CA VAL A 53 -5.54 13.59 -22.13
C VAL A 53 -4.28 14.09 -22.85
N SER A 54 -4.10 15.41 -22.93
CA SER A 54 -2.92 16.01 -23.57
C SER A 54 -1.62 15.60 -22.87
N THR A 55 -0.51 15.56 -23.62
CA THR A 55 0.81 15.21 -23.09
C THR A 55 1.22 16.15 -21.95
N GLU A 56 0.93 17.44 -22.08
CA GLU A 56 1.19 18.44 -21.04
C GLU A 56 0.40 18.16 -19.76
N SER A 57 -0.89 17.82 -19.88
CA SER A 57 -1.74 17.49 -18.72
C SER A 57 -1.26 16.21 -18.03
N LYS A 58 -0.85 15.19 -18.79
CA LYS A 58 -0.22 13.97 -18.24
C LYS A 58 1.06 14.30 -17.47
N LYS A 59 1.92 15.19 -18.02
CA LYS A 59 3.15 15.64 -17.34
C LYS A 59 2.82 16.39 -16.04
N LYS A 60 1.84 17.29 -16.03
CA LYS A 60 1.40 18.02 -14.82
C LYS A 60 0.89 17.06 -13.74
N MET A 61 0.04 16.09 -14.11
CA MET A 61 -0.45 15.07 -13.19
C MET A 61 0.70 14.21 -12.62
N SER A 62 1.63 13.80 -13.47
CA SER A 62 2.80 13.01 -13.05
C SER A 62 3.65 13.78 -12.04
N LYS A 63 4.00 15.04 -12.36
CA LYS A 63 4.76 15.92 -11.45
C LYS A 63 4.05 16.11 -10.11
N PHE A 64 2.73 16.30 -10.12
CA PHE A 64 1.95 16.47 -8.89
C PHE A 64 1.92 15.21 -8.01
N ARG A 65 1.99 14.01 -8.60
CA ARG A 65 1.98 12.74 -7.88
C ARG A 65 3.37 12.29 -7.42
N LEU A 66 4.43 12.76 -8.07
CA LEU A 66 5.79 12.37 -7.76
C LEU A 66 6.14 12.67 -6.29
N GLY A 67 6.67 11.67 -5.59
CA GLY A 67 7.10 11.78 -4.19
C GLY A 67 5.98 11.82 -3.15
N LYS A 68 4.70 11.84 -3.55
CA LYS A 68 3.59 11.79 -2.59
C LYS A 68 3.54 10.43 -1.92
N LYS A 69 3.62 10.45 -0.59
CA LYS A 69 3.49 9.25 0.24
C LYS A 69 2.02 9.02 0.58
N TYR A 70 1.58 7.77 0.46
CA TYR A 70 0.27 7.36 0.95
C TYR A 70 0.27 7.20 2.47
N SER A 71 -0.90 7.40 3.08
CA SER A 71 -1.12 7.09 4.49
C SER A 71 -1.01 5.57 4.72
N ARG A 72 -0.77 5.17 5.97
CA ARG A 72 -0.69 3.74 6.35
C ARG A 72 -1.96 2.97 5.96
N GLN A 73 -3.14 3.54 6.27
CA GLN A 73 -4.44 2.95 5.95
C GLN A 73 -4.63 2.77 4.43
N THR A 74 -4.20 3.73 3.62
CA THR A 74 -4.29 3.60 2.16
C THR A 74 -3.35 2.50 1.64
N LYS A 75 -2.11 2.42 2.14
CA LYS A 75 -1.19 1.34 1.78
C LYS A 75 -1.75 -0.04 2.14
N GLU A 76 -2.38 -0.15 3.30
CA GLU A 76 -3.00 -1.39 3.78
C GLU A 76 -4.16 -1.83 2.88
N LYS A 77 -5.10 -0.92 2.57
CA LYS A 77 -6.19 -1.21 1.63
C LYS A 77 -5.69 -1.65 0.26
N MET A 78 -4.65 -0.99 -0.25
CA MET A 78 -4.03 -1.37 -1.53
C MET A 78 -3.39 -2.76 -1.48
N ARG A 79 -2.76 -3.12 -0.37
CA ARG A 79 -2.16 -4.46 -0.18
C ARG A 79 -3.23 -5.55 -0.14
N ILE A 80 -4.29 -5.34 0.66
CA ILE A 80 -5.42 -6.29 0.77
C ILE A 80 -6.07 -6.51 -0.60
N ALA A 81 -6.40 -5.43 -1.32
CA ALA A 81 -6.97 -5.52 -2.65
C ALA A 81 -6.07 -6.25 -3.65
N ALA A 82 -4.74 -6.15 -3.51
CA ALA A 82 -3.81 -6.89 -4.34
C ALA A 82 -3.85 -8.41 -4.06
N ILE A 83 -3.99 -8.81 -2.79
CA ILE A 83 -4.15 -10.22 -2.41
C ILE A 83 -5.46 -10.78 -2.95
N GLU A 84 -6.57 -10.07 -2.74
CA GLU A 84 -7.90 -10.45 -3.25
C GLU A 84 -7.84 -10.68 -4.77
N TYR A 85 -7.20 -9.76 -5.50
CA TYR A 85 -7.02 -9.92 -6.94
C TYR A 85 -6.21 -11.18 -7.30
N ILE A 86 -5.11 -11.47 -6.61
CA ILE A 86 -4.31 -12.68 -6.84
C ILE A 86 -5.16 -13.95 -6.65
N GLU A 87 -5.97 -13.99 -5.59
CA GLU A 87 -6.89 -15.10 -5.30
C GLU A 87 -7.96 -15.28 -6.39
N GLU A 88 -8.59 -14.17 -6.80
CA GLU A 88 -9.61 -14.17 -7.86
C GLU A 88 -9.06 -14.64 -9.21
N THR A 89 -7.78 -14.40 -9.47
CA THR A 89 -7.15 -14.79 -10.74
C THR A 89 -6.85 -16.31 -10.82
N ARG A 90 -7.23 -17.11 -9.81
CA ARG A 90 -7.18 -18.59 -9.78
C ARG A 90 -5.83 -19.18 -10.25
N GLY A 91 -4.73 -18.62 -9.76
CA GLY A 91 -3.37 -19.14 -10.03
C GLY A 91 -2.74 -18.68 -11.35
N ARG A 92 -3.39 -17.81 -12.13
CA ARG A 92 -2.73 -17.15 -13.27
C ARG A 92 -1.65 -16.14 -12.84
N ILE A 93 -1.74 -15.68 -11.60
CA ILE A 93 -0.80 -14.78 -10.95
C ILE A 93 -0.45 -15.41 -9.61
N SER A 94 0.83 -15.43 -9.28
CA SER A 94 1.34 -15.92 -8.00
C SER A 94 2.16 -14.82 -7.31
N PRO A 95 2.30 -14.87 -5.97
CA PRO A 95 3.33 -14.09 -5.30
C PRO A 95 4.72 -14.47 -5.85
N ASN A 96 5.67 -13.56 -5.69
CA ASN A 96 7.07 -13.85 -5.99
C ASN A 96 7.61 -14.84 -4.95
N ILE A 97 8.30 -15.89 -5.40
CA ILE A 97 8.89 -16.92 -4.56
C ILE A 97 10.39 -16.90 -4.82
N GLY A 98 11.19 -16.84 -3.77
CA GLY A 98 12.65 -16.86 -3.89
C GLY A 98 13.15 -18.16 -4.51
N TYR A 99 14.28 -18.11 -5.22
CA TYR A 99 14.78 -19.29 -5.95
C TYR A 99 15.17 -20.43 -5.01
N ASN A 100 15.87 -20.10 -3.92
CA ASN A 100 16.34 -21.06 -2.92
C ASN A 100 15.38 -21.20 -1.72
N GLU A 101 14.37 -20.33 -1.61
CA GLU A 101 13.39 -20.30 -0.52
C GLU A 101 12.81 -21.70 -0.25
N LYS A 102 12.37 -22.38 -1.30
CA LYS A 102 11.78 -23.72 -1.18
C LYS A 102 12.72 -24.71 -0.51
N GLN A 103 13.99 -24.77 -0.92
CA GLN A 103 14.96 -25.73 -0.42
C GLN A 103 15.34 -25.44 1.02
N ILE A 104 15.48 -24.16 1.38
CA ILE A 104 15.78 -23.73 2.75
C ILE A 104 14.63 -24.10 3.67
N LEU A 105 13.38 -23.79 3.29
CA LEU A 105 12.21 -24.15 4.09
C LEU A 105 12.00 -25.66 4.21
N ASP A 106 12.26 -26.43 3.13
CA ASP A 106 12.20 -27.90 3.16
C ASP A 106 13.18 -28.47 4.22
N ARG A 107 14.42 -27.96 4.26
CA ARG A 107 15.42 -28.40 5.25
C ARG A 107 15.05 -28.00 6.67
N LEU A 108 14.59 -26.75 6.87
CA LEU A 108 14.18 -26.26 8.19
C LEU A 108 13.00 -27.05 8.76
N GLU A 109 12.03 -27.40 7.93
CA GLU A 109 10.88 -28.23 8.34
C GLU A 109 11.35 -29.61 8.83
N GLN A 110 12.36 -30.21 8.17
CA GLN A 110 12.95 -31.49 8.58
C GLN A 110 13.77 -31.39 9.87
N GLU A 111 14.62 -30.37 10.00
CA GLU A 111 15.52 -30.19 11.15
C GLU A 111 14.76 -29.80 12.42
N LEU A 112 13.80 -28.88 12.30
CA LEU A 112 13.00 -28.42 13.43
C LEU A 112 11.90 -29.43 13.79
N ASN A 113 11.51 -30.30 12.86
CA ASN A 113 10.39 -31.23 12.99
C ASN A 113 9.07 -30.52 13.35
N TYR A 114 8.88 -29.31 12.80
CA TYR A 114 7.66 -28.51 12.90
C TYR A 114 7.13 -28.22 11.50
N LYS A 115 5.80 -28.20 11.36
CA LYS A 115 5.15 -27.91 10.08
C LYS A 115 5.28 -26.43 9.74
N ILE A 116 5.83 -26.11 8.58
CA ILE A 116 5.98 -24.74 8.09
C ILE A 116 4.86 -24.42 7.10
N ILE A 117 4.01 -23.45 7.45
CA ILE A 117 3.01 -22.90 6.54
C ILE A 117 3.69 -21.91 5.60
N ARG A 118 3.75 -22.26 4.32
CA ARG A 118 4.35 -21.43 3.27
C ARG A 118 3.41 -20.33 2.81
N GLN A 119 3.98 -19.19 2.40
CA GLN A 119 3.23 -18.05 1.84
C GLN A 119 2.06 -17.63 2.75
N PHE A 120 2.30 -17.60 4.06
CA PHE A 120 1.27 -17.29 5.03
C PHE A 120 0.85 -15.81 4.90
N LYS A 121 -0.46 -15.56 4.86
CA LYS A 121 -1.02 -14.22 4.63
C LYS A 121 -1.18 -13.47 5.94
N VAL A 122 -0.56 -12.30 6.04
CA VAL A 122 -0.66 -11.43 7.22
C VAL A 122 -0.65 -9.96 6.81
N GLU A 123 -1.69 -9.20 7.20
CA GLU A 123 -1.77 -7.74 6.99
C GLU A 123 -1.49 -7.27 5.55
N GLY A 124 -1.89 -8.06 4.54
CA GLY A 124 -1.63 -7.73 3.15
C GLY A 124 -0.20 -8.08 2.67
N TYR A 125 0.52 -8.90 3.41
CA TYR A 125 1.79 -9.51 3.01
C TYR A 125 1.67 -11.03 2.93
N PHE A 126 2.60 -11.64 2.20
CA PHE A 126 2.88 -13.07 2.22
C PHE A 126 4.25 -13.24 2.89
N VAL A 127 4.31 -14.00 3.98
CA VAL A 127 5.59 -14.41 4.59
C VAL A 127 5.99 -15.77 4.06
N ASP A 128 7.29 -16.01 3.92
CA ASP A 128 7.81 -17.21 3.26
C ASP A 128 7.45 -18.46 4.07
N GLY A 129 7.64 -18.42 5.38
CA GLY A 129 7.25 -19.47 6.32
C GLY A 129 6.66 -18.94 7.62
N TYR A 130 5.67 -19.67 8.16
CA TYR A 130 5.11 -19.45 9.48
C TYR A 130 4.92 -20.78 10.20
N ILE A 131 5.38 -20.87 11.45
CA ILE A 131 5.20 -22.02 12.34
C ILE A 131 4.21 -21.60 13.43
N PRO A 132 2.93 -22.02 13.35
CA PRO A 132 1.90 -21.66 14.32
C PRO A 132 2.23 -22.12 15.75
N GLU A 133 2.85 -23.30 15.89
CA GLU A 133 3.11 -23.94 17.16
C GLU A 133 4.13 -23.16 18.01
N LEU A 134 5.09 -22.52 17.36
CA LEU A 134 6.10 -21.67 17.99
C LEU A 134 5.74 -20.18 17.90
N ASN A 135 4.65 -19.85 17.22
CA ASN A 135 4.31 -18.50 16.78
C ASN A 135 5.53 -17.79 16.16
N PHE A 136 6.11 -18.42 15.14
CA PHE A 136 7.41 -18.06 14.60
C PHE A 136 7.33 -17.79 13.09
N VAL A 137 7.82 -16.64 12.64
CA VAL A 137 7.85 -16.25 11.22
C VAL A 137 9.28 -16.35 10.68
N ILE A 138 9.41 -16.93 9.48
CA ILE A 138 10.67 -17.12 8.76
C ILE A 138 10.57 -16.37 7.42
N GLU A 139 11.54 -15.49 7.16
CA GLU A 139 11.79 -14.93 5.83
C GLU A 139 13.17 -15.31 5.30
N VAL A 140 13.23 -15.62 4.00
CA VAL A 140 14.46 -15.91 3.27
C VAL A 140 14.87 -14.67 2.49
N ASP A 141 15.97 -14.09 2.94
CA ASP A 141 16.51 -12.84 2.46
C ASP A 141 17.55 -13.12 1.34
N GLU A 142 17.21 -12.81 0.09
CA GLU A 142 18.16 -12.85 -1.04
C GLU A 142 19.05 -11.58 -1.06
N SER A 143 20.22 -11.64 -1.70
CA SER A 143 21.22 -10.54 -1.74
C SER A 143 20.57 -9.15 -2.04
N PHE A 144 20.54 -8.25 -1.05
CA PHE A 144 19.76 -7.00 -1.14
C PHE A 144 20.47 -5.78 -1.72
N HIS A 145 19.67 -4.89 -2.32
CA HIS A 145 20.01 -3.48 -2.53
C HIS A 145 19.57 -2.59 -1.35
N ASN A 146 20.41 -1.63 -0.94
CA ASN A 146 20.21 -0.78 0.26
C ASN A 146 18.86 -0.05 0.39
N LYS A 147 18.12 0.19 -0.71
CA LYS A 147 16.83 0.89 -0.67
C LYS A 147 15.68 0.04 -0.11
N GLN A 148 15.84 -1.29 -0.05
CA GLN A 148 14.78 -2.19 0.41
C GLN A 148 14.71 -2.28 1.95
N LYS A 149 15.87 -2.21 2.62
CA LYS A 149 16.05 -2.31 4.08
C LYS A 149 15.03 -1.52 4.91
N VAL A 150 14.74 -0.26 4.53
CA VAL A 150 13.80 0.59 5.29
C VAL A 150 12.36 0.04 5.22
N LYS A 151 11.95 -0.47 4.05
CA LYS A 151 10.63 -1.07 3.87
C LYS A 151 10.52 -2.43 4.55
N ASP A 152 11.61 -3.19 4.54
CA ASP A 152 11.68 -4.51 5.18
C ASP A 152 11.54 -4.39 6.70
N ILE A 153 12.19 -3.39 7.30
CA ILE A 153 12.01 -3.05 8.73
C ILE A 153 10.56 -2.61 9.03
N GLU A 154 9.93 -1.80 8.16
CA GLU A 154 8.52 -1.42 8.31
C GLU A 154 7.61 -2.66 8.23
N ARG A 155 7.88 -3.57 7.27
CA ARG A 155 7.15 -4.84 7.10
C ARG A 155 7.26 -5.72 8.34
N GLN A 156 8.47 -5.97 8.81
CA GLN A 156 8.73 -6.81 9.99
C GLN A 156 7.96 -6.30 11.21
N LYS A 157 8.05 -5.00 11.53
CA LYS A 157 7.33 -4.39 12.66
C LYS A 157 5.81 -4.53 12.57
N ILE A 158 5.24 -4.48 11.36
CA ILE A 158 3.80 -4.66 11.16
C ILE A 158 3.41 -6.11 11.45
N ILE A 159 4.21 -7.07 10.99
CA ILE A 159 3.94 -8.51 11.16
C ILE A 159 4.11 -8.92 12.62
N GLU A 160 5.24 -8.57 13.25
CA GLU A 160 5.50 -8.83 14.67
C GLU A 160 4.39 -8.26 15.54
N LYS A 161 3.96 -7.02 15.30
CA LYS A 161 2.88 -6.40 16.06
C LYS A 161 1.52 -7.08 15.85
N LYS A 162 1.29 -7.68 14.67
CA LYS A 162 0.01 -8.31 14.36
C LYS A 162 -0.11 -9.71 14.94
N LEU A 163 0.94 -10.51 14.79
CA LEU A 163 0.97 -11.91 15.21
C LEU A 163 1.52 -12.08 16.62
N GLU A 164 2.14 -11.04 17.18
CA GLU A 164 2.89 -11.10 18.45
C GLU A 164 3.92 -12.24 18.41
N CYS A 165 4.55 -12.39 17.25
CA CYS A 165 5.43 -13.50 16.89
C CYS A 165 6.90 -13.12 17.03
N GLU A 166 7.76 -14.14 17.13
CA GLU A 166 9.18 -14.00 16.85
C GLU A 166 9.42 -14.02 15.33
N PHE A 167 10.34 -13.19 14.85
CA PHE A 167 10.62 -13.03 13.42
C PHE A 167 12.10 -13.27 13.14
N ILE A 168 12.41 -14.26 12.31
CA ILE A 168 13.79 -14.53 11.86
C ILE A 168 13.95 -14.28 10.36
N ARG A 169 15.15 -13.82 10.00
CA ARG A 169 15.59 -13.63 8.62
C ARG A 169 16.77 -14.54 8.36
N ILE A 170 16.71 -15.33 7.30
CA ILE A 170 17.76 -16.26 6.90
C ILE A 170 18.34 -15.77 5.58
N ASN A 171 19.64 -15.49 5.56
CA ASN A 171 20.31 -15.08 4.32
C ASN A 171 20.56 -16.31 3.45
N ASP A 172 20.08 -16.26 2.20
CA ASP A 172 20.27 -17.32 1.22
C ASP A 172 21.75 -17.67 0.96
N GLU A 173 22.66 -16.71 1.09
CA GLU A 173 24.10 -16.94 0.92
C GLU A 173 24.68 -17.97 1.90
N MET A 174 24.01 -18.24 3.02
CA MET A 174 24.43 -19.25 3.99
C MET A 174 24.16 -20.69 3.55
N PHE A 175 23.38 -20.89 2.48
CA PHE A 175 22.93 -22.20 2.00
C PHE A 175 23.39 -22.52 0.57
N LYS A 176 24.26 -21.67 -0.01
CA LYS A 176 24.92 -21.90 -1.30
C LYS A 176 26.09 -22.88 -1.21
#